data_AF-A0A813G2V1-F1
#
_entry.id   AF-A0A813G2V1-F1
#
_cell.length_a   1.000
_cell.length_b   1.000
_cell.length_c   1.000
_cell.angle_alpha   90.00
_cell.angle_beta   90.00
_cell.angle_gamma   90.00
#
_symmetry.space_group_name_H-M   'P 1'
#
loop_
_entity.id
_entity.type
_entity.pdbx_description
1 polymer ?
#
loop_
_entity_poly.entity_id
_entity_poly.type
_entity_poly.pdbx_seq_one_letter_code
_entity_poly.pdbx_strand_id
1 'polypeptide(L)'
;MLTMVVIPQRFAQLLTQGVVQVCDTDGAFAAIKANGTVVTWGNADYGGSSSAVAPLLTEGVVQVCGTGRAFAAIKANGSVVTWGDADRGGDSSAVAPLLNEGIVQVCGNHWAFAAIKANGSVVTWGSADSGGDSSVVAALLNEGIVQIS
;
A
#
# COMPACT_ATOMS: atom_id res chain seq x y z
N MET A 1 -14.19 -31.31 28.37
CA MET A 1 -12.73 -31.07 28.40
C MET A 1 -12.40 -30.29 27.13
N LEU A 2 -12.40 -28.96 27.19
CA LEU A 2 -12.00 -28.11 26.06
C LEU A 2 -10.48 -28.05 26.03
N THR A 3 -9.85 -28.51 24.97
CA THR A 3 -8.43 -28.25 24.69
C THR A 3 -8.27 -26.77 24.38
N MET A 4 -7.76 -26.03 25.36
CA MET A 4 -7.33 -24.66 25.17
C MET A 4 -6.23 -24.67 24.10
N VAL A 5 -6.51 -24.09 22.94
CA VAL A 5 -5.49 -23.89 21.89
C VAL A 5 -4.47 -22.91 22.46
N VAL A 6 -3.33 -23.42 22.93
CA VAL A 6 -2.22 -22.58 23.38
C VAL A 6 -1.60 -21.97 22.13
N ILE A 7 -1.97 -20.74 21.81
CA ILE A 7 -1.27 -19.96 20.78
C ILE A 7 0.17 -19.76 21.29
N PRO A 8 1.22 -20.20 20.56
CA PRO A 8 2.60 -20.05 20.99
C PRO A 8 2.92 -18.57 21.23
N GLN A 9 3.61 -18.24 22.33
CA GLN A 9 3.82 -16.85 22.75
C GLN A 9 4.53 -15.96 21.71
N ARG A 10 5.26 -16.55 20.75
CA ARG A 10 5.83 -15.83 19.60
C ARG A 10 4.78 -15.21 18.68
N PHE A 11 3.61 -15.84 18.52
CA PHE A 11 2.49 -15.26 17.77
C PHE A 11 1.76 -14.17 18.57
N ALA A 12 1.70 -14.30 19.90
CA ALA A 12 1.11 -13.27 20.77
C ALA A 12 1.95 -11.97 20.76
N GLN A 13 3.29 -12.06 20.75
CA GLN A 13 4.18 -10.89 20.64
C GLN A 13 4.07 -10.15 19.30
N LEU A 14 3.61 -10.81 18.23
CA LEU A 14 3.35 -10.14 16.95
C LEU A 14 2.04 -9.32 16.97
N LEU A 15 1.15 -9.59 17.93
CA LEU A 15 -0.15 -8.93 18.11
C LEU A 15 -0.19 -7.96 19.31
N THR A 16 0.84 -7.92 20.17
CA THR A 16 0.88 -7.04 21.36
C THR A 16 0.84 -5.55 21.04
N GLN A 17 1.14 -5.16 19.80
CA GLN A 17 1.14 -3.76 19.38
C GLN A 17 -0.13 -3.37 18.61
N GLY A 18 -1.15 -4.24 18.58
CA GLY A 18 -2.45 -3.99 17.96
C GLY A 18 -2.38 -3.87 16.43
N VAL A 19 -3.48 -4.17 15.74
CA VAL A 19 -3.66 -3.90 14.31
C VAL A 19 -4.57 -2.69 14.18
N VAL A 20 -4.16 -1.69 13.40
CA VAL A 20 -4.91 -0.43 13.21
C VAL A 20 -5.57 -0.33 11.84
N GLN A 21 -5.06 -1.07 10.84
CA GLN A 21 -5.66 -1.17 9.53
C GLN A 21 -5.40 -2.56 8.93
N VAL A 22 -6.37 -3.10 8.19
CA VAL A 22 -6.21 -4.25 7.30
C VAL A 22 -6.69 -3.85 5.91
N CYS A 23 -5.96 -4.26 4.88
CA CYS A 23 -6.34 -4.11 3.49
C CYS A 23 -6.16 -5.45 2.77
N ASP A 24 -7.03 -5.73 1.81
CA ASP A 24 -7.02 -6.92 0.98
C ASP A 24 -6.68 -6.63 -0.47
N THR A 25 -6.27 -7.70 -1.17
CA THR A 25 -6.25 -7.87 -2.62
C THR A 25 -7.10 -9.11 -2.93
N ASP A 26 -7.20 -9.53 -4.19
CA ASP A 26 -8.02 -10.71 -4.56
C ASP A 26 -7.56 -12.02 -3.88
N GLY A 27 -6.32 -12.07 -3.36
CA GLY A 27 -5.73 -13.29 -2.80
C GLY A 27 -4.77 -13.10 -1.63
N ALA A 28 -4.62 -11.88 -1.11
CA ALA A 28 -3.71 -11.57 -0.02
C ALA A 28 -4.22 -10.44 0.88
N PHE A 29 -3.53 -10.26 2.00
CA PHE A 29 -3.81 -9.22 2.97
C PHE A 29 -2.52 -8.54 3.43
N ALA A 30 -2.65 -7.26 3.79
CA ALA A 30 -1.66 -6.50 4.51
C ALA A 30 -2.29 -5.83 5.73
N ALA A 31 -1.59 -5.80 6.86
CA ALA A 31 -2.05 -5.13 8.06
C ALA A 31 -0.98 -4.21 8.64
N ILE A 32 -1.41 -3.01 9.05
CA ILE A 32 -0.59 -2.04 9.78
C ILE A 32 -0.79 -2.28 11.27
N LYS A 33 0.30 -2.34 12.02
CA LYS A 33 0.27 -2.38 13.48
C LYS A 33 0.37 -0.98 14.07
N ALA A 34 -0.02 -0.79 15.33
CA ALA A 34 -0.03 0.57 15.92
C ALA A 34 1.35 1.24 16.01
N ASN A 35 2.44 0.48 15.85
CA ASN A 35 3.80 1.01 15.75
C ASN A 35 4.25 1.36 14.33
N GLY A 36 3.36 1.25 13.34
CA GLY A 36 3.66 1.52 11.94
C GLY A 36 4.45 0.42 11.22
N THR A 37 4.58 -0.78 11.80
CA THR A 37 5.05 -1.97 11.06
C THR A 37 3.94 -2.55 10.19
N VAL A 38 4.31 -3.19 9.08
CA VAL A 38 3.37 -3.93 8.22
C VAL A 38 3.67 -5.43 8.28
N VAL A 39 2.60 -6.23 8.30
CA VAL A 39 2.65 -7.68 8.07
C VAL A 39 1.78 -8.05 6.89
N THR A 40 2.26 -8.95 6.03
CA THR A 40 1.52 -9.46 4.88
C THR A 40 1.32 -10.97 4.97
N TRP A 41 0.22 -11.48 4.42
CA TRP A 41 -0.04 -12.91 4.30
C TRP A 41 -0.96 -13.20 3.12
N GLY A 42 -1.00 -14.47 2.67
CA GLY A 42 -1.78 -14.91 1.52
C GLY A 42 -0.91 -15.29 0.33
N ASN A 43 -1.49 -15.28 -0.87
CA ASN A 43 -0.80 -15.70 -2.08
C ASN A 43 0.26 -14.66 -2.50
N ALA A 44 1.49 -15.10 -2.71
CA ALA A 44 2.60 -14.23 -3.12
C ALA A 44 2.35 -13.52 -4.46
N ASP A 45 1.70 -14.19 -5.42
CA ASP A 45 1.34 -13.63 -6.74
C ASP A 45 0.28 -12.52 -6.64
N TYR A 46 -0.34 -12.37 -5.47
CA TYR A 46 -1.36 -11.37 -5.16
C TYR A 46 -0.87 -10.35 -4.13
N GLY A 47 0.44 -10.28 -3.88
CA GLY A 47 1.05 -9.34 -2.94
C GLY A 47 1.21 -9.86 -1.51
N GLY A 48 0.96 -11.15 -1.26
CA GLY A 48 1.09 -11.77 0.07
C GLY A 48 2.52 -11.83 0.62
N SER A 49 3.53 -11.60 -0.24
CA SER A 49 4.95 -11.54 0.15
C SER A 49 5.53 -10.14 -0.05
N SER A 50 5.82 -9.44 1.04
CA SER A 50 6.53 -8.14 1.04
C SER A 50 8.03 -8.26 1.29
N SER A 51 8.63 -9.44 1.13
CA SER A 51 10.04 -9.73 1.49
C SER A 51 11.04 -8.79 0.83
N ALA A 52 10.82 -8.44 -0.44
CA ALA A 52 11.69 -7.54 -1.21
C ALA A 52 11.73 -6.10 -0.64
N VAL A 53 10.66 -5.68 0.04
CA VAL A 53 10.52 -4.33 0.62
C VAL A 53 10.45 -4.35 2.15
N ALA A 54 10.70 -5.50 2.78
CA ALA A 54 10.57 -5.68 4.23
C ALA A 54 11.35 -4.63 5.06
N PRO A 55 12.59 -4.23 4.69
CA PRO A 55 13.33 -3.19 5.43
C PRO A 55 12.64 -1.81 5.43
N LEU A 56 11.74 -1.55 4.47
CA LEU A 56 11.03 -0.28 4.35
C LEU A 56 9.73 -0.25 5.16
N LEU A 57 9.26 -1.41 5.62
CA LEU A 57 7.96 -1.63 6.27
C LEU A 57 8.07 -1.90 7.78
N THR A 58 9.23 -1.61 8.38
CA THR A 58 9.52 -1.85 9.80
C THR A 58 9.02 -0.76 10.74
N GLU A 59 8.60 0.39 10.21
CA GLU A 59 8.09 1.52 11.00
C GLU A 59 7.47 2.60 10.11
N GLY A 60 6.65 3.44 10.75
CA GLY A 60 6.18 4.69 10.18
C GLY A 60 5.17 4.54 9.04
N VAL A 61 4.64 3.34 8.78
CA VAL A 61 3.53 3.17 7.83
C VAL A 61 2.22 3.64 8.47
N VAL A 62 1.47 4.48 7.75
CA VAL A 62 0.24 5.11 8.24
C VAL A 62 -1.00 4.73 7.42
N GLN A 63 -0.81 4.29 6.18
CA GLN A 63 -1.88 3.81 5.32
C GLN A 63 -1.37 2.67 4.43
N VAL A 64 -2.23 1.69 4.16
CA VAL A 64 -2.03 0.69 3.12
C VAL A 64 -3.27 0.62 2.23
N CYS A 65 -3.09 0.44 0.94
CA CYS A 65 -4.15 0.26 -0.04
C CYS A 65 -3.77 -0.87 -1.01
N GLY A 66 -4.76 -1.60 -1.51
CA GLY A 66 -4.59 -2.68 -2.47
C GLY A 66 -5.15 -2.33 -3.85
N THR A 67 -4.60 -2.97 -4.87
CA THR A 67 -5.28 -3.24 -6.14
C THR A 67 -5.74 -4.70 -6.15
N GLY A 68 -6.05 -5.30 -7.31
CA GLY A 68 -6.38 -6.73 -7.33
C GLY A 68 -5.21 -7.65 -6.94
N ARG A 69 -3.94 -7.21 -7.11
CA ARG A 69 -2.75 -8.07 -6.85
C ARG A 69 -1.51 -7.34 -6.31
N ALA A 70 -1.61 -6.06 -6.02
CA ALA A 70 -0.50 -5.28 -5.49
C ALA A 70 -0.96 -4.42 -4.31
N PHE A 71 0.00 -3.94 -3.54
CA PHE A 71 -0.22 -3.02 -2.43
C PHE A 71 0.66 -1.79 -2.56
N ALA A 72 0.16 -0.69 -2.01
CA ALA A 72 0.90 0.55 -1.80
C ALA A 72 0.74 0.98 -0.34
N ALA A 73 1.85 1.32 0.32
CA ALA A 73 1.89 1.81 1.69
C ALA A 73 2.42 3.24 1.75
N ILE A 74 1.70 4.14 2.42
CA ILE A 74 2.18 5.49 2.72
C ILE A 74 2.88 5.48 4.07
N LYS A 75 4.06 6.09 4.13
CA LYS A 75 4.80 6.36 5.36
C LYS A 75 4.51 7.77 5.89
N ALA A 76 4.71 7.99 7.19
CA ALA A 76 4.46 9.26 7.87
C ALA A 76 5.27 10.44 7.33
N ASN A 77 6.40 10.18 6.66
CA ASN A 77 7.18 11.19 5.93
C ASN A 77 6.61 11.52 4.53
N GLY A 78 5.49 10.90 4.14
CA GLY A 78 4.84 11.06 2.84
C GLY A 78 5.47 10.27 1.69
N SER A 79 6.38 9.33 1.96
CA SER A 79 6.92 8.42 0.93
C SER A 79 6.00 7.21 0.72
N VAL A 80 5.96 6.65 -0.49
CA VAL A 80 5.21 5.42 -0.82
C VAL A 80 6.14 4.24 -1.06
N VAL A 81 5.73 3.07 -0.55
CA VAL A 81 6.37 1.77 -0.82
C VAL A 81 5.35 0.87 -1.52
N THR A 82 5.70 0.25 -2.65
CA THR A 82 4.83 -0.67 -3.38
C THR A 82 5.39 -2.09 -3.42
N TRP A 83 4.51 -3.09 -3.53
CA TRP A 83 4.89 -4.48 -3.76
C TRP A 83 3.74 -5.29 -4.37
N GLY A 84 4.05 -6.48 -4.88
CA GLY A 84 3.08 -7.37 -5.53
C GLY A 84 3.26 -7.38 -7.05
N ASP A 85 2.18 -7.68 -7.77
CA ASP A 85 2.17 -7.79 -9.24
C ASP A 85 2.53 -6.45 -9.91
N ALA A 86 3.56 -6.46 -10.76
CA ALA A 86 4.10 -5.26 -11.41
C ALA A 86 3.07 -4.59 -12.32
N ASP A 87 2.32 -5.36 -13.09
CA ASP A 87 1.32 -4.87 -14.05
C ASP A 87 0.10 -4.25 -13.34
N ARG A 88 -0.05 -4.54 -12.04
CA ARG A 88 -1.09 -3.99 -11.18
C ARG A 88 -0.61 -2.90 -10.22
N GLY A 89 0.56 -2.32 -10.51
CA GLY A 89 1.13 -1.21 -9.74
C GLY A 89 2.06 -1.63 -8.59
N GLY A 90 2.47 -2.89 -8.53
CA GLY A 90 3.52 -3.36 -7.64
C GLY A 90 4.90 -2.75 -7.98
N ASP A 91 5.12 -2.42 -9.26
CA ASP A 91 6.27 -1.64 -9.73
C ASP A 91 5.86 -0.16 -9.92
N SER A 92 6.44 0.72 -9.10
CA SER A 92 6.26 2.18 -9.18
C SER A 92 7.54 2.90 -9.64
N SER A 93 8.52 2.19 -10.20
CA SER A 93 9.84 2.73 -10.54
C SER A 93 9.78 3.92 -11.50
N ALA A 94 8.87 3.89 -12.47
CA ALA A 94 8.65 4.97 -13.44
C ALA A 94 8.22 6.29 -12.79
N VAL A 95 7.58 6.24 -11.61
CA VAL A 95 7.11 7.42 -10.88
C VAL A 95 7.80 7.59 -9.53
N ALA A 96 8.85 6.82 -9.22
CA ALA A 96 9.53 6.83 -7.93
C ALA A 96 9.96 8.23 -7.46
N PRO A 97 10.51 9.13 -8.31
CA PRO A 97 10.85 10.50 -7.89
C PRO A 97 9.66 11.31 -7.37
N LEU A 98 8.44 10.98 -7.81
CA LEU A 98 7.21 11.65 -7.40
C LEU A 98 6.63 11.06 -6.12
N LEU A 99 7.08 9.88 -5.69
CA LEU A 99 6.54 9.13 -4.55
C LEU A 99 7.44 9.17 -3.31
N ASN A 100 8.54 9.94 -3.34
CA ASN A 100 9.51 10.00 -2.24
C ASN A 100 9.04 10.82 -1.04
N GLU A 101 8.12 11.76 -1.22
CA GLU A 101 7.62 12.63 -0.16
C GLU A 101 6.29 13.30 -0.52
N GLY A 102 5.61 13.84 0.49
CA GLY A 102 4.44 14.69 0.33
C GLY A 102 3.15 13.97 -0.07
N ILE A 103 3.13 12.64 -0.17
CA ILE A 103 1.90 11.87 -0.41
C ILE A 103 1.07 11.83 0.87
N VAL A 104 -0.22 12.14 0.75
CA VAL A 104 -1.17 12.19 1.88
C VAL A 104 -2.25 11.13 1.79
N GLN A 105 -2.52 10.61 0.59
CA GLN A 105 -3.52 9.59 0.37
C GLN A 105 -3.18 8.74 -0.85
N VAL A 106 -3.52 7.45 -0.79
CA VAL A 106 -3.45 6.51 -1.92
C VAL A 106 -4.77 5.76 -2.01
N CYS A 107 -5.26 5.53 -3.23
CA CYS A 107 -6.34 4.58 -3.50
C CYS A 107 -5.96 3.72 -4.72
N GLY A 108 -6.64 2.60 -4.87
CA GLY A 108 -6.41 1.64 -5.96
C GLY A 108 -7.72 1.23 -6.60
N ASN A 109 -7.68 1.04 -7.92
CA ASN A 109 -8.67 0.23 -8.61
C ASN A 109 -8.11 -1.20 -8.80
N HIS A 110 -8.72 -2.02 -9.64
CA HIS A 110 -8.27 -3.40 -9.80
C HIS A 110 -6.85 -3.55 -10.43
N TRP A 111 -6.34 -2.52 -11.12
CA TRP A 111 -5.15 -2.57 -11.97
C TRP A 111 -4.16 -1.39 -11.81
N ALA A 112 -4.56 -0.32 -11.15
CA ALA A 112 -3.76 0.90 -11.03
C ALA A 112 -4.00 1.60 -9.70
N PHE A 113 -3.04 2.41 -9.29
CA PHE A 113 -3.11 3.28 -8.12
C PHE A 113 -3.16 4.74 -8.54
N ALA A 114 -3.77 5.55 -7.68
CA ALA A 114 -3.64 7.00 -7.66
C ALA A 114 -3.21 7.44 -6.26
N ALA A 115 -2.36 8.48 -6.19
CA ALA A 115 -1.93 9.09 -4.94
C ALA A 115 -2.06 10.61 -5.01
N ILE A 116 -2.58 11.22 -3.95
CA ILE A 116 -2.62 12.67 -3.79
C ILE A 116 -1.41 13.14 -3.00
N LYS A 117 -0.79 14.22 -3.48
CA LYS A 117 0.19 15.01 -2.75
C LYS A 117 -0.45 16.11 -1.91
N ALA A 118 0.22 16.55 -0.86
CA ALA A 118 -0.22 17.64 0.02
C ALA A 118 -0.49 18.97 -0.73
N ASN A 119 0.12 19.17 -1.89
CA ASN A 119 -0.13 20.33 -2.77
C ASN A 119 -1.39 20.17 -3.65
N GLY A 120 -2.12 19.06 -3.53
CA GLY A 120 -3.32 18.74 -4.31
C GLY A 120 -3.05 18.16 -5.70
N SER A 121 -1.79 17.86 -6.05
CA SER A 121 -1.47 17.14 -7.30
C SER A 121 -1.66 15.64 -7.17
N VAL A 122 -1.92 14.94 -8.27
CA VAL A 122 -2.11 13.48 -8.32
C VAL A 122 -1.00 12.80 -9.10
N VAL A 123 -0.55 11.64 -8.61
CA VAL A 123 0.37 10.73 -9.29
C VAL A 123 -0.36 9.41 -9.52
N THR A 124 -0.30 8.87 -10.73
CA THR A 124 -0.89 7.57 -11.09
C THR A 124 0.19 6.58 -11.54
N TRP A 125 -0.02 5.29 -11.30
CA TRP A 125 0.84 4.21 -11.80
C TRP A 125 0.10 2.87 -11.85
N GLY A 126 0.71 1.87 -12.51
CA GLY A 126 0.09 0.58 -12.81
C GLY A 126 -0.34 0.50 -14.27
N SER A 127 -1.37 -0.30 -14.57
CA SER A 127 -1.83 -0.50 -15.95
C SER A 127 -2.29 0.81 -16.61
N ALA A 128 -1.63 1.18 -17.72
CA ALA A 128 -1.91 2.41 -18.46
C ALA A 128 -3.38 2.50 -18.90
N ASP A 129 -3.92 1.42 -19.47
CA ASP A 129 -5.30 1.34 -19.97
C ASP A 129 -6.36 1.33 -18.85
N SER A 130 -5.94 1.22 -17.60
CA SER A 130 -6.82 1.18 -16.42
C SER A 130 -6.58 2.36 -15.46
N GLY A 131 -6.07 3.48 -15.97
CA GLY A 131 -5.88 4.71 -15.19
C GLY A 131 -4.46 4.91 -14.62
N GLY A 132 -3.52 4.01 -14.94
CA GLY A 132 -2.10 4.21 -14.62
C GLY A 132 -1.47 5.36 -15.40
N ASP A 133 -1.97 5.64 -16.61
CA ASP A 133 -1.59 6.81 -17.41
C ASP A 133 -2.67 7.90 -17.34
N SER A 134 -2.36 8.99 -16.66
CA SER A 134 -3.22 10.17 -16.52
C SER A 134 -2.75 11.36 -17.36
N SER A 135 -1.81 11.17 -18.29
CA SER A 135 -1.19 12.25 -19.08
C SER A 135 -2.20 13.11 -19.83
N VAL A 136 -3.26 12.51 -20.36
CA VAL A 136 -4.34 13.19 -21.08
C VAL A 136 -5.08 14.21 -20.22
N VAL A 137 -5.12 14.00 -18.90
CA VAL A 137 -5.81 14.88 -17.93
C VAL A 137 -4.85 15.52 -16.92
N ALA A 138 -3.54 15.47 -17.16
CA ALA A 138 -2.53 15.95 -16.22
C ALA A 138 -2.76 17.40 -15.76
N ALA A 139 -3.20 18.27 -16.68
CA ALA A 139 -3.53 19.67 -16.35
C ALA A 139 -4.64 19.82 -15.31
N LEU A 140 -5.59 18.88 -15.25
CA LEU A 140 -6.69 18.87 -14.28
C LEU A 140 -6.30 18.24 -12.95
N LEU A 141 -5.14 17.58 -12.88
CA LEU A 141 -4.66 16.82 -11.74
C LEU A 141 -3.44 17.46 -11.06
N ASN A 142 -3.09 18.69 -11.42
CA ASN A 142 -1.91 19.38 -10.91
C ASN A 142 -2.14 20.10 -9.56
N GLU A 143 -3.39 20.40 -9.19
CA GLU A 143 -3.73 21.06 -7.93
C GLU A 143 -5.23 20.91 -7.57
N GLY A 144 -5.58 21.29 -6.34
CA GLY A 144 -6.99 21.40 -5.92
C GLY A 144 -7.69 20.08 -5.57
N ILE A 145 -7.03 18.93 -5.75
CA ILE A 145 -7.57 17.64 -5.34
C ILE A 145 -7.36 17.45 -3.83
N VAL A 146 -8.44 17.23 -3.10
CA VAL A 146 -8.43 17.11 -1.63
C VAL A 146 -8.67 15.69 -1.12
N GLN A 147 -9.18 14.80 -1.98
CA GLN A 147 -9.47 13.41 -1.64
C GLN A 147 -9.58 12.54 -2.90
N ILE A 148 -9.18 11.27 -2.79
CA ILE A 148 -9.38 10.20 -3.78
C ILE A 148 -9.98 8.98 -3.09
N SER A 149 -10.72 8.13 -3.80
CA SER A 149 -11.35 6.92 -3.25
C SER A 149 -11.41 5.83 -4.29
#